data_AF-A0A1V5S7E3-F1
#
_entry.id   AF-A0A1V5S7E3-F1
#
_cell.length_a   1.000
_cell.length_b   1.000
_cell.length_c   1.000
_cell.angle_alpha   90.00
_cell.angle_beta   90.00
_cell.angle_gamma   90.00
#
_symmetry.space_group_name_H-M   'P 1'
#
loop_
_entity.id
_entity.type
_entity.pdbx_description
1 polymer ?
#
loop_
_entity_poly.entity_id
_entity_poly.type
_entity_poly.pdbx_seq_one_letter_code
_entity_poly.pdbx_strand_id
1 'polypeptide(L)'
;MRTLYLFIAFIAFGILIVILNKFTLKHKKDVKASNNPNGEAQKVQKQKQASKRVIPEGCCGAHEVCEKESLITTKKDIIYFADEELDAYKGRTSDSYTDEEIDEFEDVLLTLRENETAEWLKSLQLRGIEIPEIIKDQALLMVAERRNKHE
;
A
#
# COMPACT_ATOMS: atom_id res chain seq x y z
N MET A 1 -3.41 0.56 -42.40
CA MET A 1 -3.46 2.01 -42.12
C MET A 1 -4.75 2.43 -41.41
N ARG A 2 -5.94 2.21 -41.99
CA ARG A 2 -7.23 2.57 -41.36
C ARG A 2 -7.45 1.96 -39.96
N THR A 3 -7.12 0.69 -39.76
CA THR A 3 -7.24 0.01 -38.46
C THR A 3 -6.26 0.57 -37.42
N LEU A 4 -5.07 0.99 -37.83
CA LEU A 4 -4.07 1.59 -36.94
C LEU A 4 -4.55 2.94 -36.39
N TYR A 5 -5.23 3.75 -37.21
CA TYR A 5 -5.85 5.00 -36.74
C TYR A 5 -6.98 4.78 -35.74
N LEU A 6 -7.73 3.67 -35.87
CA LEU A 6 -8.79 3.34 -34.90
C LEU A 6 -8.18 2.98 -33.54
N PHE A 7 -7.13 2.17 -33.50
CA PHE A 7 -6.44 1.85 -32.24
C PHE A 7 -5.84 3.10 -31.58
N ILE A 8 -5.19 3.97 -32.34
CA ILE A 8 -4.63 5.23 -31.82
C ILE A 8 -5.75 6.15 -31.30
N ALA A 9 -6.90 6.21 -31.98
CA ALA A 9 -8.04 7.00 -31.55
C ALA A 9 -8.66 6.48 -30.23
N PHE A 10 -8.74 5.16 -30.05
CA PHE A 10 -9.22 4.56 -28.79
C PHE A 10 -8.29 4.87 -27.61
N ILE A 11 -6.97 4.76 -27.82
CA ILE A 11 -5.98 5.08 -26.80
C ILE A 11 -6.04 6.57 -26.44
N ALA A 12 -6.11 7.46 -27.44
CA ALA A 12 -6.21 8.90 -27.22
C ALA A 12 -7.52 9.30 -26.50
N PHE A 13 -8.64 8.62 -26.81
CA PHE A 13 -9.92 8.85 -26.16
C PHE A 13 -9.92 8.39 -24.70
N GLY A 14 -9.30 7.24 -24.40
CA GLY A 14 -9.09 6.79 -23.02
C GLY A 14 -8.27 7.77 -22.20
N ILE A 15 -7.16 8.27 -22.76
CA ILE A 15 -6.31 9.29 -22.11
C ILE A 15 -7.10 10.59 -21.86
N LEU A 16 -7.93 11.01 -22.82
CA LEU A 16 -8.77 12.20 -22.68
C LEU A 16 -9.78 12.07 -21.54
N ILE A 17 -10.41 10.90 -21.38
CA ILE A 17 -11.34 10.62 -20.28
C ILE A 17 -10.62 10.68 -18.92
N VAL A 18 -9.44 10.07 -18.80
CA VAL A 18 -8.64 10.07 -17.57
C VAL A 18 -8.24 11.49 -17.16
N ILE A 19 -7.83 12.32 -18.13
CA ILE A 19 -7.46 13.73 -17.89
C ILE A 19 -8.67 14.54 -17.41
N LEU A 20 -9.84 14.35 -18.02
CA LEU A 20 -11.07 15.02 -17.61
C LEU A 20 -11.51 14.59 -16.21
N ASN A 21 -11.41 13.30 -15.87
CA ASN A 21 -11.76 12.79 -14.55
C ASN A 21 -10.81 13.29 -13.45
N LYS A 22 -9.49 13.37 -13.72
CA LYS A 22 -8.55 13.99 -12.77
C LYS A 22 -8.78 15.49 -12.58
N PHE A 23 -9.25 16.19 -13.62
CA PHE A 23 -9.52 17.63 -13.54
C PHE A 23 -10.74 17.95 -12.66
N THR A 24 -11.80 17.14 -12.72
CA THR A 24 -13.01 17.33 -11.89
C THR A 24 -12.76 16.98 -10.41
N LEU A 25 -11.91 15.98 -10.13
CA LEU A 25 -11.55 15.60 -8.76
C LEU A 25 -10.72 16.67 -8.02
N LYS A 26 -9.95 17.49 -8.74
CA LYS A 26 -9.14 18.57 -8.15
C LYS A 26 -10.00 19.68 -7.53
N HIS A 27 -11.19 19.93 -8.08
CA HIS A 27 -12.05 21.03 -7.65
C HIS A 27 -12.87 20.74 -6.37
N LYS A 28 -12.93 19.47 -5.93
CA LYS A 28 -13.68 19.06 -4.72
C LYS A 28 -12.86 19.18 -3.43
N LYS A 29 -11.56 19.45 -3.51
CA LYS A 29 -10.67 19.60 -2.33
C LYS A 29 -10.84 20.94 -1.59
N ASP A 30 -11.38 21.97 -2.24
CA ASP A 30 -11.38 23.33 -1.68
C ASP A 30 -12.60 23.63 -0.79
N VAL A 31 -13.60 22.73 -0.72
CA VAL A 31 -14.88 22.98 -0.02
C VAL A 31 -14.98 22.28 1.35
N LYS A 32 -14.06 21.38 1.71
CA LYS A 32 -14.11 20.64 3.00
C LYS A 32 -13.12 21.14 4.04
N ALA A 33 -12.88 22.46 4.07
CA ALA A 33 -12.10 23.12 5.11
C ALA A 33 -12.95 24.17 5.85
N SER A 34 -13.92 23.74 6.66
CA SER A 34 -14.39 24.48 7.83
C SER A 34 -15.44 23.65 8.57
N ASN A 35 -15.13 23.23 9.80
CA ASN A 35 -15.98 23.33 11.00
C ASN A 35 -15.50 22.35 12.09
N ASN A 36 -14.54 22.79 12.91
CA ASN A 36 -14.42 22.33 14.30
C ASN A 36 -13.73 23.42 15.15
N PRO A 37 -14.44 24.07 16.09
CA PRO A 37 -13.85 25.01 17.03
C PRO A 37 -13.68 24.40 18.42
N ASN A 38 -12.43 24.33 18.87
CA ASN A 38 -11.92 24.57 20.24
C ASN A 38 -10.56 23.86 20.33
N GLY A 39 -9.42 24.56 20.42
CA GLY A 39 -9.10 25.49 21.51
C GLY A 39 -8.88 24.63 22.75
N GLU A 40 -7.67 24.36 23.22
CA GLU A 40 -6.78 25.37 23.78
C GLU A 40 -5.29 24.96 23.68
N ALA A 41 -4.47 25.98 23.54
CA ALA A 41 -3.02 25.93 23.42
C ALA A 41 -2.34 25.85 24.78
N GLN A 42 -1.27 25.06 24.90
CA GLN A 42 -0.18 25.36 25.82
C GLN A 42 1.19 25.13 25.15
N LYS A 43 1.97 26.21 25.11
CA LYS A 43 3.36 26.33 24.64
C LYS A 43 4.32 25.94 25.75
N VAL A 44 5.36 25.14 25.46
CA VAL A 44 6.73 25.25 26.03
C VAL A 44 7.69 24.59 25.03
N GLN A 45 8.35 25.34 24.16
CA GLN A 45 9.77 25.73 24.21
C GLN A 45 10.80 24.60 24.30
N LYS A 46 11.59 24.48 23.21
CA LYS A 46 13.08 24.49 23.18
C LYS A 46 13.78 23.29 23.87
N GLN A 47 14.48 22.47 23.08
CA GLN A 47 15.95 22.35 23.05
C GLN A 47 16.43 21.02 22.43
N LYS A 48 17.13 21.19 21.32
CA LYS A 48 18.33 20.46 20.86
C LYS A 48 19.08 19.72 21.98
N GLN A 49 19.24 18.39 21.90
CA GLN A 49 20.54 17.70 22.01
C GLN A 49 20.40 16.18 21.96
N ALA A 50 21.31 15.57 21.19
CA ALA A 50 21.66 14.17 21.30
C ALA A 50 22.08 13.84 22.74
N SER A 51 21.51 12.79 23.33
CA SER A 51 22.12 12.09 24.45
C SER A 51 21.49 10.71 24.64
N LYS A 52 22.31 9.70 24.40
CA LYS A 52 22.38 8.40 25.05
C LYS A 52 21.70 8.29 26.43
N ARG A 53 21.20 7.06 26.70
CA ARG A 53 20.77 6.40 27.97
C ARG A 53 19.27 6.10 27.99
N VAL A 54 18.76 5.00 28.53
CA VAL A 54 19.30 3.84 29.25
C VAL A 54 18.20 2.78 29.12
N ILE A 55 18.59 1.52 28.89
CA ILE A 55 17.68 0.37 28.91
C ILE A 55 17.20 0.22 30.36
N PRO A 56 15.89 0.27 30.66
CA PRO A 56 15.42 -0.11 31.98
C PRO A 56 15.60 -1.62 32.15
N GLU A 57 16.39 -1.95 33.17
CA GLU A 57 16.53 -3.28 33.74
C GLU A 57 15.14 -3.79 34.16
N GLY A 58 14.75 -4.96 33.65
CA GLY A 58 13.47 -5.59 34.01
C GLY A 58 12.89 -6.49 32.93
N CYS A 59 13.68 -7.36 32.29
CA CYS A 59 13.12 -8.50 31.53
C CYS A 59 12.88 -9.66 32.51
N CYS A 60 11.62 -10.06 32.67
CA CYS A 60 11.22 -11.25 33.43
C CYS A 60 11.97 -12.49 32.91
N GLY A 61 12.45 -13.30 33.86
CA GLY A 61 13.37 -14.41 33.64
C GLY A 61 12.81 -15.54 32.78
N ALA A 62 13.76 -16.29 32.22
CA ALA A 62 13.61 -17.45 31.34
C ALA A 62 13.52 -17.16 29.82
N HIS A 63 14.56 -16.53 29.26
CA HIS A 63 15.09 -16.96 27.96
C HIS A 63 16.56 -16.55 27.83
N GLU A 64 17.45 -17.44 28.26
CA GLU A 64 18.90 -17.28 28.18
C GLU A 64 19.42 -18.05 26.96
N VAL A 65 19.20 -17.51 25.75
CA VAL A 65 20.16 -17.47 24.63
C VAL A 65 19.71 -16.34 23.70
N CYS A 66 20.36 -15.18 23.80
CA CYS A 66 20.18 -14.09 22.84
C CYS A 66 21.21 -14.30 21.71
N GLU A 67 20.85 -15.07 20.67
CA GLU A 67 21.61 -15.14 19.42
C GLU A 67 21.40 -13.84 18.62
N LYS A 68 21.90 -12.73 19.16
CA LYS A 68 21.73 -11.39 18.61
C LYS A 68 22.71 -11.07 17.47
N GLU A 69 23.12 -12.08 16.70
CA GLU A 69 23.98 -11.97 15.51
C GLU A 69 23.35 -12.62 14.25
N SER A 70 22.14 -13.17 14.34
CA SER A 70 21.40 -13.73 13.18
C SER A 70 20.28 -12.81 12.68
N LEU A 71 20.36 -11.50 12.96
CA LEU A 71 19.60 -10.50 12.19
C LEU A 71 20.22 -10.40 10.79
N ILE A 72 20.11 -11.51 10.06
CA ILE A 72 20.33 -11.66 8.63
C ILE A 72 19.55 -10.52 8.01
N THR A 73 20.29 -9.47 7.67
CA THR A 73 19.84 -8.38 6.83
C THR A 73 19.71 -8.96 5.42
N THR A 74 18.71 -9.83 5.21
CA THR A 74 18.23 -10.07 3.86
C THR A 74 17.64 -8.73 3.46
N LYS A 75 18.42 -7.92 2.74
CA LYS A 75 17.87 -6.86 1.89
C LYS A 75 16.81 -7.56 1.05
N LYS A 76 15.55 -7.36 1.42
CA LYS A 76 14.42 -7.92 0.68
C LYS A 76 14.27 -7.00 -0.52
N ASP A 77 14.73 -7.46 -1.68
CA ASP A 77 14.50 -6.78 -2.93
C ASP A 77 12.99 -6.72 -3.20
N ILE A 78 12.52 -5.57 -3.67
CA ILE A 78 11.13 -5.37 -4.07
C ILE A 78 10.98 -5.89 -5.50
N ILE A 79 10.03 -6.80 -5.70
CA ILE A 79 9.67 -7.35 -7.01
C ILE A 79 8.32 -6.74 -7.42
N TYR A 80 8.22 -6.22 -8.65
CA TYR A 80 6.99 -5.64 -9.19
C TYR A 80 6.28 -6.63 -10.12
N PHE A 81 4.97 -6.53 -10.18
CA PHE A 81 4.10 -7.43 -10.92
C PHE A 81 3.24 -6.69 -11.95
N ALA A 82 3.83 -5.67 -12.61
CA ALA A 82 3.11 -4.73 -13.48
C ALA A 82 1.99 -3.98 -12.72
N ASP A 83 2.35 -3.51 -11.53
CA ASP A 83 1.46 -2.89 -10.54
C ASP A 83 2.06 -1.61 -9.94
N GLU A 84 2.92 -0.93 -10.70
CA GLU A 84 3.59 0.30 -10.32
C GLU A 84 2.60 1.45 -10.06
N GLU A 85 1.42 1.42 -10.66
CA GLU A 85 0.35 2.40 -10.42
C GLU A 85 -0.09 2.43 -8.94
N LEU A 86 -0.04 1.27 -8.27
CA LEU A 86 -0.43 1.14 -6.85
C LEU A 86 0.53 1.88 -5.91
N ASP A 87 1.73 2.27 -6.36
CA ASP A 87 2.66 3.08 -5.56
C ASP A 87 2.10 4.46 -5.21
N ALA A 88 1.12 4.95 -5.99
CA ALA A 88 0.37 6.16 -5.67
C ALA A 88 -0.38 6.07 -4.33
N TYR A 89 -0.63 4.86 -3.83
CA TYR A 89 -1.37 4.56 -2.61
C TYR A 89 -0.52 4.35 -1.36
N LYS A 90 0.80 4.52 -1.48
CA LYS A 90 1.72 4.35 -0.35
C LYS A 90 1.36 5.22 0.86
N GLY A 91 1.30 4.60 2.03
CA GLY A 91 0.99 5.28 3.30
C GLY A 91 -0.48 5.66 3.48
N ARG A 92 -1.37 5.20 2.59
CA ARG A 92 -2.82 5.23 2.81
C ARG A 92 -3.24 4.04 3.67
N THR A 93 -4.35 4.19 4.38
CA THR A 93 -4.94 3.13 5.19
C THR A 93 -5.89 2.27 4.36
N SER A 94 -6.02 0.98 4.75
CA SER A 94 -6.90 -0.01 4.09
C SER A 94 -8.38 0.42 3.94
N ASP A 95 -8.88 1.26 4.83
CA ASP A 95 -10.28 1.75 4.85
C ASP A 95 -10.51 3.04 4.05
N SER A 96 -9.46 3.60 3.45
CA SER A 96 -9.51 4.91 2.79
C SER A 96 -9.74 4.85 1.28
N TYR A 97 -9.84 3.65 0.70
CA TYR A 97 -9.98 3.44 -0.75
C TYR A 97 -11.42 3.62 -1.22
N THR A 98 -11.60 4.21 -2.41
CA THR A 98 -12.89 4.20 -3.10
C THR A 98 -13.10 2.89 -3.85
N ASP A 99 -14.33 2.59 -4.26
CA ASP A 99 -14.63 1.38 -5.02
C ASP A 99 -13.80 1.30 -6.32
N GLU A 100 -13.63 2.41 -7.03
CA GLU A 100 -12.80 2.44 -8.25
C GLU A 100 -11.31 2.19 -7.97
N GLU A 101 -10.81 2.62 -6.80
CA GLU A 101 -9.43 2.35 -6.41
C GLU A 101 -9.27 0.89 -5.98
N ILE A 102 -10.30 0.28 -5.37
CA ILE A 102 -10.34 -1.15 -5.05
C ILE A 102 -10.30 -1.99 -6.33
N ASP A 103 -11.04 -1.58 -7.37
CA ASP A 103 -11.03 -2.23 -8.68
C ASP A 103 -9.60 -2.28 -9.29
N GLU A 104 -8.78 -1.24 -9.10
CA GLU A 104 -7.37 -1.25 -9.56
C GLU A 104 -6.54 -2.34 -8.88
N PHE A 105 -6.78 -2.63 -7.60
CA PHE A 105 -6.13 -3.75 -6.91
C PHE A 105 -6.66 -5.10 -7.40
N GLU A 106 -7.96 -5.20 -7.69
CA GLU A 106 -8.60 -6.41 -8.21
C GLU A 106 -8.07 -6.76 -9.60
N ASP A 107 -7.99 -5.77 -10.50
CA ASP A 107 -7.45 -5.95 -11.85
C ASP A 107 -6.05 -6.56 -11.81
N VAL A 108 -5.16 -6.02 -10.96
CA VAL A 108 -3.82 -6.59 -10.76
C VAL A 108 -3.92 -8.02 -10.25
N LEU A 109 -4.68 -8.27 -9.18
CA LEU A 109 -4.83 -9.59 -8.57
C LEU A 109 -5.30 -10.66 -9.58
N LEU A 110 -6.22 -10.31 -10.49
CA LEU A 110 -6.73 -11.20 -11.53
C LEU A 110 -5.71 -11.52 -12.62
N THR A 111 -4.71 -10.65 -12.84
CA THR A 111 -3.62 -10.92 -13.80
C THR A 111 -2.54 -11.83 -13.23
N LEU A 112 -2.44 -11.95 -11.90
CA LEU A 112 -1.39 -12.73 -11.25
C LEU A 112 -1.61 -14.22 -11.49
N ARG A 113 -0.49 -14.94 -11.69
CA ARG A 113 -0.54 -16.39 -11.53
C ARG A 113 -0.79 -16.71 -10.07
N GLU A 114 -1.47 -17.81 -9.81
CA GLU A 114 -1.75 -18.29 -8.46
C GLU A 114 -0.48 -18.34 -7.56
N ASN A 115 0.74 -18.54 -8.10
CA ASN A 115 2.00 -18.62 -7.32
C ASN A 115 2.64 -17.26 -7.04
N GLU A 116 2.17 -16.23 -7.71
CA GLU A 116 2.67 -14.87 -7.59
C GLU A 116 1.89 -14.10 -6.53
N THR A 117 0.65 -14.49 -6.22
CA THR A 117 -0.21 -13.81 -5.23
C THR A 117 0.49 -13.58 -3.89
N ALA A 118 1.17 -14.60 -3.34
CA ALA A 118 1.87 -14.47 -2.07
C ALA A 118 3.10 -13.53 -2.14
N GLU A 119 3.81 -13.52 -3.27
CA GLU A 119 4.95 -12.65 -3.50
C GLU A 119 4.53 -11.20 -3.75
N TRP A 120 3.41 -11.02 -4.44
CA TRP A 120 2.77 -9.73 -4.66
C TRP A 120 2.32 -9.07 -3.36
N LEU A 121 1.59 -9.81 -2.50
CA LEU A 121 1.20 -9.33 -1.16
C LEU A 121 2.42 -8.87 -0.34
N LYS A 122 3.50 -9.65 -0.39
CA LYS A 122 4.77 -9.31 0.27
C LYS A 122 5.42 -8.06 -0.34
N SER A 123 5.38 -7.90 -1.67
CA SER A 123 5.89 -6.70 -2.35
C SER A 123 5.15 -5.44 -1.90
N LEU A 124 3.82 -5.47 -1.85
CA LEU A 124 3.01 -4.34 -1.39
C LEU A 124 3.33 -3.95 0.07
N GLN A 125 3.51 -4.94 0.95
CA GLN A 125 3.95 -4.71 2.33
C GLN A 125 5.34 -4.03 2.40
N LEU A 126 6.30 -4.48 1.59
CA LEU A 126 7.64 -3.87 1.52
C LEU A 126 7.59 -2.44 0.97
N ARG A 127 6.64 -2.16 0.07
CA ARG A 127 6.41 -0.82 -0.48
C ARG A 127 5.65 0.10 0.47
N GLY A 128 5.01 -0.43 1.50
CA GLY A 128 4.21 0.33 2.47
C GLY A 128 2.84 0.72 1.92
N ILE A 129 2.26 -0.15 1.09
CA ILE A 129 0.90 -0.02 0.55
C ILE A 129 0.02 -0.95 1.37
N GLU A 130 -0.95 -0.38 2.09
CA GLU A 130 -1.97 -1.18 2.77
C GLU A 130 -3.04 -1.60 1.75
N ILE A 131 -3.47 -2.86 1.83
CA ILE A 131 -4.41 -3.45 0.87
C ILE A 131 -5.83 -3.36 1.45
N PRO A 132 -6.86 -3.06 0.64
CA PRO A 132 -8.26 -3.16 1.08
C PRO A 132 -8.59 -4.56 1.62
N GLU A 133 -9.36 -4.66 2.71
CA GLU A 133 -9.69 -5.95 3.35
C GLU A 133 -10.37 -6.92 2.37
N ILE A 134 -11.24 -6.42 1.49
CA ILE A 134 -11.91 -7.23 0.48
C ILE A 134 -10.95 -7.92 -0.48
N ILE A 135 -9.90 -7.23 -0.93
CA ILE A 135 -8.89 -7.78 -1.84
C ILE A 135 -8.00 -8.78 -1.10
N LYS A 136 -7.68 -8.48 0.15
CA LYS A 136 -6.86 -9.35 1.01
C LYS A 136 -7.56 -10.70 1.26
N ASP A 137 -8.86 -10.71 1.49
CA ASP A 137 -9.64 -11.94 1.65
C ASP A 137 -9.65 -12.77 0.36
N GLN A 138 -9.83 -12.12 -0.80
CA GLN A 138 -9.74 -12.79 -2.11
C GLN A 138 -8.36 -13.39 -2.35
N ALA A 139 -7.30 -12.61 -2.13
CA ALA A 139 -5.92 -13.06 -2.30
C ALA A 139 -5.58 -14.23 -1.36
N LEU A 140 -6.08 -14.20 -0.11
CA LEU A 140 -5.88 -15.28 0.86
C LEU A 140 -6.61 -16.55 0.44
N LEU A 141 -7.82 -16.44 -0.12
CA LEU A 141 -8.58 -17.57 -0.64
C LEU A 141 -7.80 -18.27 -1.77
N MET A 142 -7.27 -17.51 -2.73
CA MET A 142 -6.43 -18.05 -3.83
C MET A 142 -5.18 -18.77 -3.31
N VAL A 143 -4.55 -18.25 -2.25
CA VAL A 143 -3.38 -18.89 -1.62
C VAL A 143 -3.77 -20.12 -0.79
N ALA A 144 -4.96 -20.14 -0.18
CA ALA A 144 -5.43 -21.28 0.63
C ALA A 144 -5.81 -22.48 -0.23
N GLU A 145 -6.49 -22.27 -1.37
CA GLU A 145 -6.87 -23.33 -2.31
C GLU A 145 -5.68 -24.16 -2.78
N ARG A 146 -4.51 -23.52 -2.90
CA ARG A 146 -3.23 -24.18 -3.20
C ARG A 146 -2.80 -25.18 -2.15
N ARG A 147 -2.90 -24.82 -0.86
CA ARG A 147 -2.42 -25.67 0.23
C ARG A 147 -3.20 -26.98 0.30
N ASN A 148 -4.50 -26.92 0.03
CA ASN A 148 -5.40 -28.08 0.05
C ASN A 148 -5.26 -28.99 -1.18
N LYS A 149 -4.65 -28.53 -2.28
CA LYS A 149 -4.49 -29.31 -3.52
C LYS A 149 -3.22 -30.18 -3.53
N HIS A 150 -2.34 -30.00 -2.54
CA HIS A 150 -1.07 -30.73 -2.38
C HIS A 150 -1.10 -31.76 -1.22
N GLU A 151 -2.28 -32.02 -0.63
CA GLU A 151 -2.56 -33.13 0.30
C GLU A 151 -3.29 -34.27 -0.41
#